data_AF-A0A3S0L401-F1
#
_entry.id   AF-A0A3S0L401-F1
#
_cell.length_a   1.000
_cell.length_b   1.000
_cell.length_c   1.000
_cell.angle_alpha   90.00
_cell.angle_beta   90.00
_cell.angle_gamma   90.00
#
_symmetry.space_group_name_H-M   'P 1'
#
loop_
_entity.id
_entity.type
_entity.pdbx_description
1 polymer ?
#
loop_
_entity_poly.entity_id
_entity_poly.type
_entity_poly.pdbx_seq_one_letter_code
_entity_poly.pdbx_strand_id
1 'polypeptide(L)'
;MTSLTLPSLPPQWRERVARLPSRPPSTALALLLDRLLLPRLDASQREALQGRTVEIELQELGARVRLQLGPRGFHAAGEGAAPHLRLRARADALWRLLRGEDDADRLFFDGALVMEGDTEYGLILKNTLDAIGPLWTVAPAR
;
A
#
# COMPACT_ATOMS: atom_id res chain seq x y z
N MET A 1 -8.37 -19.34 7.48
CA MET A 1 -8.94 -18.15 6.81
C MET A 1 -9.18 -17.06 7.85
N THR A 2 -8.12 -16.44 8.37
CA THR A 2 -8.25 -15.41 9.40
C THR A 2 -8.37 -14.06 8.71
N SER A 3 -9.59 -13.56 8.53
CA SER A 3 -9.82 -12.19 8.08
C SER A 3 -9.35 -11.23 9.19
N LEU A 4 -8.37 -10.38 8.87
CA LEU A 4 -7.99 -9.26 9.74
C LEU A 4 -9.05 -8.16 9.61
N THR A 5 -10.18 -8.34 10.27
CA THR A 5 -11.19 -7.27 10.37
C THR A 5 -10.71 -6.28 11.43
N LEU A 6 -10.16 -5.15 10.98
CA LEU A 6 -9.89 -4.04 11.89
C LEU A 6 -11.22 -3.34 12.23
N PRO A 7 -11.50 -3.06 13.51
CA PRO A 7 -12.67 -2.26 13.85
C PRO A 7 -12.46 -0.83 13.33
N SER A 8 -13.48 -0.28 12.67
CA SER A 8 -13.47 1.12 12.26
C SER A 8 -13.35 2.04 13.49
N LEU A 9 -12.43 3.00 13.43
CA LEU A 9 -12.29 3.97 14.51
C LEU A 9 -13.47 4.95 14.50
N PRO A 10 -13.95 5.42 15.66
CA PRO A 10 -14.97 6.46 15.71
C PRO A 10 -14.49 7.73 14.96
N PRO A 11 -15.39 8.51 14.33
CA PRO A 11 -15.02 9.64 13.49
C PRO A 11 -14.07 10.64 14.17
N GLN A 12 -14.28 10.93 15.45
CA GLN A 12 -13.43 11.85 16.21
C GLN A 12 -11.98 11.36 16.38
N TRP A 13 -11.76 10.06 16.40
CA TRP A 13 -10.42 9.46 16.48
C TRP A 13 -9.78 9.41 15.10
N ARG A 14 -10.57 9.14 14.07
CA ARG A 14 -10.13 9.12 12.67
C ARG A 14 -9.52 10.46 12.26
N GLU A 15 -10.14 11.57 12.63
CA GLU A 15 -9.60 12.91 12.38
C GLU A 15 -8.32 13.23 13.16
N ARG A 16 -8.16 12.65 14.36
CA ARG A 16 -6.94 12.81 15.15
C ARG A 16 -5.80 12.00 14.56
N VAL A 17 -6.09 10.77 14.11
CA VAL A 17 -5.13 9.91 13.43
C VAL A 17 -4.72 10.48 12.08
N ALA A 18 -5.65 11.05 11.32
CA ALA A 18 -5.35 11.75 10.07
C ALA A 18 -4.50 13.02 10.26
N ARG A 19 -4.47 13.58 11.48
CA ARG A 19 -3.64 14.73 11.88
C ARG A 19 -2.30 14.35 12.50
N LEU A 20 -2.07 13.06 12.78
CA LEU A 20 -0.77 12.61 13.29
C LEU A 20 0.26 12.65 12.16
N PRO A 21 1.54 13.00 12.48
CA PRO A 21 2.59 13.01 11.49
C PRO A 21 2.70 11.61 10.87
N SER A 22 2.53 11.56 9.54
CA SER A 22 2.53 10.31 8.78
C SER A 22 3.91 9.66 8.69
N ARG A 23 4.99 10.38 9.04
CA ARG A 23 6.38 9.92 8.94
C ARG A 23 6.70 8.62 9.70
N PRO A 24 6.46 8.48 11.01
CA PRO A 24 6.76 7.24 11.73
C PRO A 24 6.12 5.97 11.12
N PRO A 25 4.80 5.92 10.86
CA PRO A 25 4.20 4.75 10.22
C PRO A 25 4.65 4.59 8.76
N SER A 26 4.92 5.68 8.04
CA SER A 26 5.45 5.60 6.68
C SER A 26 6.86 5.01 6.64
N THR A 27 7.73 5.35 7.58
CA THR A 27 9.09 4.78 7.65
C THR A 27 9.03 3.29 7.98
N ALA A 28 8.16 2.88 8.92
CA ALA A 28 7.96 1.48 9.24
C ALA A 28 7.46 0.67 8.03
N LEU A 29 6.48 1.21 7.30
CA LEU A 29 5.98 0.57 6.08
C LEU A 29 7.02 0.57 4.96
N ALA A 30 7.80 1.64 4.80
CA ALA A 30 8.89 1.69 3.82
C ALA A 30 9.90 0.56 4.06
N LEU A 31 10.35 0.36 5.31
CA LEU A 31 11.26 -0.72 5.67
C LEU A 31 10.65 -2.11 5.41
N LEU A 32 9.34 -2.27 5.64
CA LEU A 32 8.64 -3.51 5.35
C LEU A 32 8.58 -3.78 3.84
N LEU A 33 8.26 -2.78 3.03
CA LEU A 33 8.22 -2.89 1.57
C LEU A 33 9.62 -3.10 0.98
N ASP A 34 10.66 -2.51 1.57
CA ASP A 34 12.05 -2.80 1.19
C ASP A 34 12.44 -4.26 1.43
N ARG A 35 11.87 -4.89 2.46
CA ARG A 35 12.13 -6.30 2.77
C ARG A 35 11.30 -7.25 1.92
N LEU A 36 10.03 -6.91 1.66
CA LEU A 36 9.07 -7.82 1.05
C LEU A 36 8.87 -7.57 -0.45
N LEU A 37 8.75 -6.30 -0.85
CA LEU A 37 8.38 -5.91 -2.20
C LEU A 37 9.61 -5.65 -3.07
N LEU A 38 10.60 -4.90 -2.56
CA LEU A 38 11.79 -4.50 -3.32
C LEU A 38 12.59 -5.66 -3.94
N PRO A 39 12.80 -6.81 -3.25
CA PRO A 39 13.52 -7.95 -3.85
C PRO A 39 12.74 -8.66 -4.95
N ARG A 40 11.42 -8.46 -5.02
CA ARG A 40 10.52 -9.06 -6.02
C ARG A 40 10.30 -8.16 -7.23
N LEU A 41 10.74 -6.90 -7.17
CA LEU A 41 10.66 -5.97 -8.29
C LEU A 41 11.84 -6.18 -9.23
N ASP A 42 11.56 -6.35 -10.52
CA ASP A 42 12.57 -6.32 -11.58
C ASP A 42 13.06 -4.89 -11.87
N ALA A 43 14.19 -4.75 -12.57
CA ALA A 43 14.79 -3.45 -12.87
C ALA A 43 13.82 -2.49 -13.57
N SER A 44 13.04 -3.00 -14.54
CA SER A 44 12.03 -2.21 -15.27
C SER A 44 10.89 -1.74 -14.38
N GLN A 45 10.40 -2.59 -13.47
CA GLN A 45 9.35 -2.25 -12.52
C GLN A 45 9.85 -1.21 -11.51
N ARG A 46 11.09 -1.35 -11.03
CA ARG A 46 11.69 -0.34 -10.13
C ARG A 46 11.82 1.00 -10.83
N GLU A 47 12.30 1.03 -12.06
CA GLU A 47 12.43 2.26 -12.83
C GLU A 47 11.07 2.93 -13.07
N ALA A 48 10.06 2.15 -13.44
CA ALA A 48 8.71 2.67 -13.68
C ALA A 48 8.03 3.24 -12.41
N LEU A 49 8.34 2.67 -11.23
CA LEU A 49 7.79 3.13 -9.94
C LEU A 49 8.65 4.21 -9.24
N GLN A 50 9.86 4.49 -9.75
CA GLN A 50 10.78 5.41 -9.10
C GLN A 50 10.31 6.87 -9.17
N GLY A 51 10.65 7.65 -8.14
CA GLY A 51 10.50 9.10 -8.16
C GLY A 51 9.07 9.61 -7.94
N ARG A 52 8.07 8.74 -7.79
CA ARG A 52 6.66 9.12 -7.60
C ARG A 52 6.22 8.85 -6.16
N THR A 53 5.51 9.80 -5.56
CA THR A 53 4.96 9.66 -4.20
C THR A 53 3.62 8.95 -4.25
N VAL A 54 3.49 7.86 -3.48
CA VAL A 54 2.24 7.12 -3.28
C VAL A 54 1.75 7.35 -1.86
N GLU A 55 0.52 7.82 -1.71
CA GLU A 55 -0.16 7.90 -0.42
C GLU A 55 -1.05 6.68 -0.27
N ILE A 56 -0.91 5.94 0.82
CA ILE A 56 -1.77 4.79 1.15
C ILE A 56 -2.63 5.18 2.35
N GLU A 57 -3.95 5.06 2.22
CA GLU A 57 -4.93 5.32 3.27
C GLU A 57 -5.61 4.00 3.67
N LEU A 58 -5.56 3.67 4.97
CA LEU A 58 -6.38 2.60 5.54
C LEU A 58 -7.78 3.14 5.86
N GLN A 59 -8.80 2.65 5.15
CA GLN A 59 -10.17 3.16 5.25
C GLN A 59 -10.75 3.07 6.68
N GLU A 60 -10.49 1.97 7.39
CA GLU A 60 -11.02 1.74 8.75
C GLU A 60 -10.48 2.75 9.78
N LEU A 61 -9.18 3.06 9.68
CA LEU A 61 -8.46 3.89 10.65
C LEU A 61 -8.35 5.36 10.22
N GLY A 62 -8.55 5.66 8.93
CA GLY A 62 -8.19 6.96 8.31
C GLY A 62 -6.70 7.28 8.38
N ALA A 63 -5.87 6.29 8.69
CA ALA A 63 -4.43 6.45 8.78
C ALA A 63 -3.84 6.57 7.37
N ARG A 64 -2.96 7.56 7.19
CA ARG A 64 -2.30 7.85 5.92
C ARG A 64 -0.80 7.67 6.07
N VAL A 65 -0.23 7.00 5.09
CA VAL A 65 1.22 6.86 4.94
C VAL A 65 1.62 7.30 3.55
N ARG A 66 2.78 7.96 3.44
CA ARG A 66 3.30 8.43 2.16
C ARG A 66 4.66 7.81 1.92
N LEU A 67 4.82 7.22 0.76
CA LEU A 67 5.99 6.45 0.37
C LEU A 67 6.47 6.90 -0.99
N GLN A 68 7.77 6.79 -1.21
CA GLN A 68 8.37 7.00 -2.51
C GLN A 68 9.43 5.93 -2.73
N LEU A 69 9.47 5.36 -3.93
CA LEU A 69 10.56 4.48 -4.34
C LEU A 69 11.71 5.33 -4.87
N GLY A 70 12.85 5.28 -4.19
CA GLY A 70 14.09 5.91 -4.61
C GLY A 70 15.09 4.90 -5.20
N PRO A 71 16.27 5.36 -5.64
CA PRO A 71 17.30 4.50 -6.22
C PRO A 71 17.85 3.44 -5.26
N ARG A 72 17.68 3.64 -3.94
CA ARG A 72 18.13 2.70 -2.89
C ARG A 72 17.00 1.89 -2.25
N GLY A 73 15.74 2.16 -2.58
CA GLY A 73 14.57 1.54 -1.94
C GLY A 73 13.46 2.54 -1.57
N PHE A 74 12.43 2.02 -0.92
CA PHE A 74 11.31 2.74 -0.38
C PHE A 74 11.73 3.63 0.80
N HIS A 75 11.17 4.83 0.86
CA HIS A 75 11.34 5.73 1.99
C HIS A 75 10.07 6.52 2.25
N ALA A 76 9.91 7.00 3.48
CA ALA A 76 8.80 7.88 3.84
C ALA A 76 8.90 9.19 3.06
N ALA A 77 7.87 9.50 2.28
CA ALA A 77 7.76 10.77 1.60
C ALA A 77 7.27 11.86 2.58
N GLY A 78 7.73 13.10 2.40
CA GLY A 78 7.31 14.23 3.22
C GLY A 78 5.87 14.68 2.96
N GLU A 79 5.31 15.45 3.88
CA GLU A 79 3.93 15.95 3.74
C GLU A 79 3.79 17.16 2.79
N GLY A 80 4.91 17.70 2.31
CA GLY A 80 4.97 18.98 1.59
C GLY A 80 4.49 18.97 0.13
N ALA A 81 4.26 17.79 -0.47
CA ALA A 81 3.79 17.68 -1.86
C ALA A 81 2.54 16.82 -1.98
N ALA A 82 1.69 17.13 -2.97
CA ALA A 82 0.55 16.30 -3.31
C ALA A 82 1.04 14.92 -3.81
N PRO A 83 0.44 13.81 -3.34
CA PRO A 83 0.80 12.49 -3.81
C PRO A 83 0.44 12.33 -5.28
N HIS A 84 1.27 11.58 -6.00
CA HIS A 84 1.08 11.26 -7.40
C HIS A 84 -0.07 10.25 -7.60
N LEU A 85 -0.19 9.35 -6.64
CA LEU A 85 -1.24 8.35 -6.56
C LEU A 85 -1.69 8.20 -5.11
N ARG A 86 -3.00 8.15 -4.90
CA ARG A 86 -3.63 7.79 -3.63
C ARG A 86 -4.24 6.41 -3.74
N LEU A 87 -3.83 5.51 -2.85
CA LEU A 87 -4.33 4.16 -2.71
C LEU A 87 -5.16 4.08 -1.43
N ARG A 88 -6.47 3.85 -1.54
CA ARG A 88 -7.35 3.69 -0.38
C ARG A 88 -7.76 2.25 -0.28
N ALA A 89 -7.37 1.58 0.79
CA ALA A 89 -7.61 0.15 0.94
C ALA A 89 -8.16 -0.20 2.31
N ARG A 90 -9.01 -1.24 2.37
CA ARG A 90 -9.36 -1.87 3.65
C ARG A 90 -8.19 -2.73 4.12
N ALA A 91 -7.99 -2.84 5.43
CA ALA A 91 -6.86 -3.59 5.97
C ALA A 91 -6.95 -5.09 5.67
N ASP A 92 -8.16 -5.67 5.68
CA ASP A 92 -8.40 -7.06 5.27
C ASP A 92 -8.08 -7.26 3.78
N ALA A 93 -8.40 -6.28 2.93
CA ALA A 93 -8.09 -6.33 1.50
C ALA A 93 -6.58 -6.33 1.24
N LEU A 94 -5.84 -5.43 1.89
CA LEU A 94 -4.36 -5.45 1.84
C LEU A 94 -3.82 -6.79 2.33
N TRP A 95 -4.39 -7.36 3.39
CA TRP A 95 -3.95 -8.64 3.94
C TRP A 95 -4.25 -9.84 3.02
N ARG A 96 -5.39 -9.82 2.32
CA ARG A 96 -5.76 -10.80 1.27
C ARG A 96 -4.81 -10.70 0.09
N LEU A 97 -4.52 -9.48 -0.38
CA LEU A 97 -3.53 -9.22 -1.44
C LEU A 97 -2.14 -9.76 -1.06
N LEU A 98 -1.67 -9.43 0.15
CA LEU A 98 -0.37 -9.88 0.65
C LEU A 98 -0.25 -11.42 0.72
N ARG A 99 -1.35 -12.12 1.02
CA ARG A 99 -1.40 -13.58 1.05
C ARG A 99 -1.68 -14.22 -0.32
N GLY A 100 -1.92 -13.41 -1.36
CA GLY A 100 -2.35 -13.88 -2.67
C GLY A 100 -3.69 -14.61 -2.63
N GLU A 101 -4.54 -14.33 -1.63
CA GLU A 101 -5.91 -14.84 -1.58
C GLU A 101 -6.78 -14.16 -2.65
N ASP A 102 -6.47 -12.91 -2.97
CA ASP A 102 -7.07 -12.14 -4.06
C ASP A 102 -6.03 -11.28 -4.76
N ASP A 103 -6.29 -10.96 -6.02
CA ASP A 103 -5.51 -10.08 -6.88
C ASP A 103 -5.97 -8.61 -6.76
N ALA A 104 -5.16 -7.67 -7.27
CA ALA A 104 -5.49 -6.25 -7.15
C ALA A 104 -6.74 -5.91 -7.96
N ASP A 105 -6.98 -6.62 -9.07
CA ASP A 105 -8.17 -6.45 -9.91
C ASP A 105 -9.46 -6.78 -9.16
N ARG A 106 -9.55 -7.94 -8.51
CA ARG A 106 -10.74 -8.28 -7.73
C ARG A 106 -10.98 -7.29 -6.59
N LEU A 107 -9.93 -6.88 -5.88
CA LEU A 107 -10.07 -5.91 -4.80
C LEU A 107 -10.52 -4.53 -5.31
N PHE A 108 -10.15 -4.16 -6.54
CA PHE A 108 -10.63 -2.96 -7.20
C PHE A 108 -12.12 -3.05 -7.56
N PHE A 109 -12.54 -4.18 -8.16
CA PHE A 109 -13.95 -4.42 -8.48
C PHE A 109 -14.85 -4.47 -7.24
N ASP A 110 -14.36 -5.05 -6.14
CA ASP A 110 -15.07 -5.10 -4.85
C ASP A 110 -15.08 -3.73 -4.13
N GLY A 111 -14.43 -2.70 -4.68
CA GLY A 111 -14.27 -1.38 -4.05
C GLY A 111 -13.42 -1.40 -2.77
N ALA A 112 -12.75 -2.52 -2.49
CA ALA A 112 -11.91 -2.73 -1.33
C ALA A 112 -10.51 -2.11 -1.49
N LEU A 113 -10.12 -1.83 -2.73
CA LEU A 113 -8.91 -1.11 -3.15
C LEU A 113 -9.31 -0.04 -4.16
N VAL A 114 -9.04 1.23 -3.86
CA VAL A 114 -9.34 2.35 -4.75
C VAL A 114 -8.06 3.11 -5.07
N MET A 115 -7.84 3.42 -6.35
CA MET A 115 -6.70 4.19 -6.83
C MET A 115 -7.20 5.51 -7.41
N GLU A 116 -6.70 6.62 -6.89
CA GLU A 116 -7.05 7.98 -7.31
C GLU A 116 -5.76 8.75 -7.67
N GLY A 117 -5.78 9.55 -8.74
CA GLY A 117 -4.62 10.34 -9.17
C GLY A 117 -4.21 10.01 -10.59
N ASP A 118 -2.90 9.84 -10.82
CA ASP A 118 -2.36 9.48 -12.13
C ASP A 118 -2.75 8.04 -12.50
N THR A 119 -3.67 7.91 -13.47
CA THR A 119 -4.17 6.62 -13.95
C THR A 119 -3.09 5.77 -14.61
N GLU A 120 -2.14 6.38 -15.31
CA GLU A 120 -1.04 5.65 -15.98
C GLU A 120 -0.13 5.02 -14.92
N TYR A 121 0.27 5.81 -13.93
CA TYR A 121 1.05 5.32 -12.80
C TYR A 121 0.27 4.29 -11.96
N GLY A 122 -1.04 4.51 -11.78
CA GLY A 122 -1.93 3.56 -11.12
C GLY A 122 -1.96 2.20 -11.83
N LEU A 123 -2.02 2.18 -13.16
CA LEU A 123 -1.97 0.95 -13.95
C LEU A 123 -0.63 0.23 -13.83
N ILE A 124 0.49 0.97 -13.86
CA ILE A 124 1.83 0.42 -13.64
C ILE A 124 1.92 -0.22 -12.25
N LEU A 125 1.46 0.48 -11.21
CA LEU A 125 1.47 -0.04 -9.85
C LEU A 125 0.61 -1.28 -9.72
N LYS A 126 -0.61 -1.28 -10.28
CA LYS A 126 -1.51 -2.43 -10.28
C LYS A 126 -0.87 -3.65 -10.93
N ASN A 127 -0.38 -3.50 -12.17
CA ASN A 127 0.28 -4.57 -12.91
C ASN A 127 1.51 -5.11 -12.16
N THR A 128 2.22 -4.22 -11.46
CA THR A 128 3.36 -4.61 -10.63
C THR A 128 2.92 -5.44 -9.42
N LEU A 129 1.84 -5.05 -8.73
CA LEU A 129 1.28 -5.82 -7.62
C LEU A 129 0.79 -7.21 -8.09
N ASP A 130 0.12 -7.27 -9.23
CA ASP A 130 -0.38 -8.53 -9.82
C ASP A 130 0.77 -9.46 -10.23
N ALA A 131 1.86 -8.91 -10.79
CA ALA A 131 3.02 -9.69 -11.22
C ALA A 131 3.82 -10.29 -10.05
N ILE A 132 3.84 -9.63 -8.89
CA ILE A 132 4.64 -10.03 -7.74
C ILE A 132 4.01 -11.21 -6.98
N GLY A 133 2.68 -11.32 -7.01
CA GLY A 133 1.96 -12.38 -6.31
C GLY A 133 2.07 -12.30 -4.78
N PRO A 134 1.83 -13.41 -4.05
CA PRO A 134 1.79 -13.41 -2.59
C PRO A 134 3.14 -12.98 -1.97
N LEU A 135 3.11 -11.86 -1.24
CA LEU A 135 4.25 -11.37 -0.48
C LEU A 135 4.52 -12.21 0.77
N TRP A 136 3.47 -12.78 1.34
CA TRP A 136 3.50 -13.59 2.55
C TRP A 136 3.08 -15.03 2.26
N THR A 137 4.07 -15.92 2.13
CA THR A 137 3.83 -17.36 2.07
C THR A 137 3.53 -17.86 3.48
N VAL A 138 2.25 -18.07 3.81
CA VAL A 138 1.90 -18.87 4.99
C VAL A 138 2.31 -20.31 4.66
N ALA A 139 3.32 -20.85 5.34
CA ALA A 139 3.61 -22.27 5.26
C ALA A 139 2.33 -23.05 5.58
N PRO A 140 1.94 -24.06 4.78
CA PRO A 140 0.74 -24.84 5.09
C PRO A 140 0.90 -25.42 6.49
N ALA A 141 -0.08 -25.16 7.36
CA ALA A 141 -0.17 -25.85 8.64
C ALA A 141 -0.24 -27.35 8.33
N ARG A 142 0.80 -28.07 8.74
CA ARG A 142 0.96 -29.51 8.52
C ARG A 142 0.05 -30.29 9.45
#